data_AF-A0A1Y5FLM1-F1
#
_entry.id   AF-A0A1Y5FLM1-F1
#
_cell.length_a   1.000
_cell.length_b   1.000
_cell.length_c   1.000
_cell.angle_alpha   90.00
_cell.angle_beta   90.00
_cell.angle_gamma   90.00
#
_symmetry.space_group_name_H-M   'P 1'
#
loop_
_entity.id
_entity.type
_entity.pdbx_description
1 polymer ?
#
loop_
_entity_poly.entity_id
_entity_poly.type
_entity_poly.pdbx_seq_one_letter_code
_entity_poly.pdbx_strand_id
1 'polypeptide(L)'
;MSFSATELINNFDMYFDGSDMSNASLYLCIDTAVGDSGAQRIIAAMRAKELWSADAAKTVPAEHKPMYAEQMQFIGYVSGKVDGQAFHAAAYDHEKFPYNAARWQEWKNHIAATY
;
A
#
# COMPACT_ATOMS: atom_id res chain seq x y z
N MET A 1 17.00 -1.46 8.26
CA MET A 1 16.14 -0.96 9.35
C MET A 1 14.71 -1.31 8.98
N SER A 2 13.92 -1.81 9.93
CA SER A 2 12.51 -2.13 9.72
C SER A 2 11.69 -0.89 10.05
N PHE A 3 10.79 -0.46 9.16
CA PHE A 3 9.81 0.56 9.53
C PHE A 3 8.76 -0.04 10.47
N SER A 4 8.31 0.75 11.43
CA SER A 4 7.12 0.50 12.22
C SER A 4 5.86 0.87 11.45
N ALA A 5 4.73 0.36 11.94
CA ALA A 5 3.39 0.68 11.43
C ALA A 5 3.17 2.19 11.27
N THR A 6 3.47 2.93 12.35
CA THR A 6 3.20 4.36 12.46
C THR A 6 4.12 5.17 11.56
N GLU A 7 5.36 4.72 11.34
CA GLU A 7 6.29 5.38 10.40
C GLU A 7 5.80 5.27 8.95
N LEU A 8 5.28 4.10 8.55
CA LEU A 8 4.72 3.92 7.20
C LEU A 8 3.48 4.80 6.98
N ILE A 9 2.63 4.94 8.00
CA ILE A 9 1.43 5.78 7.91
C ILE A 9 1.79 7.27 7.90
N ASN A 10 2.67 7.70 8.81
CA ASN A 10 2.94 9.12 9.01
C ASN A 10 3.83 9.70 7.90
N ASN A 11 4.86 8.97 7.48
CA ASN A 11 5.93 9.53 6.66
C ASN A 11 5.74 9.33 5.15
N PHE A 12 4.75 8.54 4.74
CA PHE A 12 4.52 8.22 3.32
C PHE A 12 3.10 8.57 2.89
N ASP A 13 2.92 8.86 1.61
CA ASP A 13 1.59 8.96 1.02
C ASP A 13 1.03 7.54 0.82
N MET A 14 -0.12 7.29 1.44
CA MET A 14 -0.76 5.98 1.43
C MET A 14 -1.81 5.93 0.34
N TYR A 15 -1.56 5.13 -0.69
CA TYR A 15 -2.51 4.85 -1.76
C TYR A 15 -3.20 3.51 -1.50
N PHE A 16 -4.50 3.45 -1.76
CA PHE A 16 -5.29 2.22 -1.62
C PHE A 16 -6.37 2.11 -2.71
N ASP A 17 -6.80 0.88 -2.94
CA ASP A 17 -7.89 0.56 -3.84
C ASP A 17 -9.21 0.65 -3.09
N GLY A 18 -9.95 1.74 -3.32
CA GLY A 18 -11.22 1.97 -2.66
C GLY A 18 -12.42 1.23 -3.25
N SER A 19 -12.21 0.40 -4.28
CA SER A 19 -13.26 -0.30 -5.01
C SER A 19 -13.14 -1.82 -4.91
N ASP A 20 -11.94 -2.35 -4.68
CA ASP A 20 -11.73 -3.78 -4.37
C ASP A 20 -11.58 -3.98 -2.84
N MET A 21 -12.62 -4.54 -2.22
CA MET A 21 -12.63 -4.84 -0.79
C MET A 21 -11.59 -5.89 -0.37
N SER A 22 -11.05 -6.69 -1.29
CA SER A 22 -9.94 -7.59 -0.98
C SER A 22 -8.62 -6.84 -0.70
N ASN A 23 -8.53 -5.58 -1.15
CA ASN A 23 -7.41 -4.67 -0.93
C ASN A 23 -7.66 -3.68 0.22
N ALA A 24 -8.80 -3.78 0.93
CA ALA A 24 -9.25 -2.72 1.86
C ALA A 24 -8.26 -2.40 3.00
N SER A 25 -7.33 -3.32 3.30
CA SER A 25 -6.31 -3.18 4.34
C SER A 25 -4.89 -3.20 3.77
N LEU A 26 -4.74 -3.03 2.46
CA LEU A 26 -3.47 -3.02 1.74
C LEU A 26 -3.20 -1.63 1.17
N TYR A 27 -1.97 -1.15 1.36
CA TYR A 27 -1.59 0.20 1.00
C TYR A 27 -0.25 0.21 0.30
N LEU A 28 -0.11 1.06 -0.72
CA LEU A 28 1.18 1.50 -1.23
C LEU A 28 1.60 2.75 -0.46
N CYS A 29 2.74 2.69 0.19
CA CYS A 29 3.36 3.76 0.93
C CYS A 29 4.46 4.37 0.06
N ILE A 30 4.20 5.57 -0.46
CA ILE A 30 5.00 6.25 -1.46
C ILE A 30 5.66 7.48 -0.83
N ASP A 31 6.98 7.57 -0.93
CA ASP A 31 7.71 8.77 -0.52
C ASP A 31 7.73 9.80 -1.66
N THR A 32 7.95 11.06 -1.31
CA THR A 32 8.13 12.19 -2.21
C THR A 32 9.13 11.95 -3.34
N ALA A 33 10.19 11.16 -3.10
CA ALA A 33 11.17 10.82 -4.13
C ALA A 33 10.61 9.94 -5.26
N VAL A 34 9.64 9.07 -4.95
CA VAL A 34 8.90 8.27 -5.93
C VAL A 34 7.76 9.11 -6.52
N GLY A 35 7.04 9.83 -5.65
CA GLY A 35 5.93 10.71 -5.98
C GLY A 35 4.74 10.00 -6.66
N ASP A 36 3.71 10.78 -6.99
CA ASP A 36 2.47 10.25 -7.59
C ASP A 36 2.73 9.54 -8.93
N SER A 37 3.61 10.07 -9.78
CA SER A 37 3.95 9.41 -11.05
C SER A 37 4.56 8.02 -10.88
N GLY A 38 5.35 7.80 -9.83
CA GLY A 38 5.85 6.48 -9.47
C GLY A 38 4.75 5.58 -8.91
N ALA A 39 3.89 6.13 -8.04
CA ALA A 39 2.71 5.44 -7.50
C ALA A 39 1.81 4.91 -8.63
N GLN A 40 1.43 5.77 -9.59
CA GLN A 40 0.55 5.40 -10.69
C GLN A 40 1.16 4.31 -11.59
N ARG A 41 2.49 4.27 -11.74
CA ARG A 41 3.18 3.20 -12.47
C ARG A 41 3.12 1.88 -11.75
N ILE A 42 3.31 1.88 -10.43
CA ILE A 42 3.15 0.66 -9.61
C ILE A 42 1.70 0.18 -9.67
N ILE A 43 0.73 1.08 -9.49
CA ILE A 43 -0.70 0.76 -9.59
C ILE A 43 -1.04 0.20 -10.98
N ALA A 44 -0.51 0.77 -12.06
CA ALA A 44 -0.72 0.25 -13.41
C ALA A 44 -0.16 -1.17 -13.59
N ALA A 45 1.01 -1.47 -13.02
CA ALA A 45 1.57 -2.83 -13.03
C ALA A 45 0.71 -3.82 -12.24
N MET A 46 0.18 -3.40 -11.08
CA MET A 46 -0.72 -4.20 -10.26
C MET A 46 -2.07 -4.46 -10.94
N ARG A 47 -2.63 -3.45 -11.63
CA ARG A 47 -3.83 -3.58 -12.46
C ARG A 47 -3.64 -4.59 -13.59
N ALA A 48 -2.48 -4.61 -14.23
CA ALA A 48 -2.15 -5.60 -15.26
C ALA A 48 -2.12 -7.06 -14.73
N LYS A 49 -2.13 -7.24 -13.40
CA LYS A 49 -2.24 -8.53 -12.71
C LYS A 49 -3.56 -8.70 -11.96
N GLU A 50 -4.54 -7.82 -12.18
CA GLU A 50 -5.83 -7.84 -11.50
C GLU A 50 -5.72 -7.78 -9.96
N LEU A 51 -4.62 -7.22 -9.45
CA LEU A 51 -4.37 -6.99 -8.02
C LEU A 51 -4.85 -5.63 -7.55
N TRP A 52 -5.30 -4.79 -8.47
CA TRP A 52 -5.87 -3.47 -8.24
C TRP A 52 -6.98 -3.25 -9.26
N SER A 53 -8.08 -2.64 -8.84
CA SER A 53 -9.24 -2.30 -9.68
C SER A 53 -8.91 -1.27 -10.75
N ALA A 54 -9.75 -1.16 -11.78
CA ALA A 54 -9.59 -0.14 -12.81
C ALA A 54 -9.86 1.29 -12.28
N ASP A 55 -10.51 1.42 -11.13
CA ASP A 55 -10.89 2.70 -10.55
C ASP A 55 -9.68 3.47 -10.02
N ALA A 56 -9.81 4.79 -9.95
CA ALA A 56 -8.75 5.67 -9.47
C ALA A 56 -8.34 5.29 -8.04
N ALA A 57 -7.03 5.18 -7.82
CA ALA A 57 -6.47 4.97 -6.50
C ALA A 57 -6.87 6.14 -5.59
N LYS A 58 -7.24 5.81 -4.34
CA LYS A 58 -7.53 6.80 -3.31
C LYS A 58 -6.31 6.97 -2.43
N THR A 59 -6.21 8.12 -1.77
CA THR A 59 -5.14 8.42 -0.82
C THR A 59 -5.71 8.62 0.57
N VAL A 60 -4.96 8.28 1.61
CA VAL A 60 -5.30 8.63 2.99
C VAL A 60 -4.91 10.09 3.24
N PRO A 61 -5.87 11.01 3.51
CA PRO A 61 -5.55 12.40 3.82
C PRO A 61 -4.69 12.51 5.08
N ALA A 62 -3.80 13.51 5.14
CA ALA A 62 -2.90 13.69 6.28
C ALA A 62 -3.65 13.84 7.62
N GLU A 63 -4.82 14.47 7.61
CA GLU A 63 -5.72 14.61 8.76
C GLU A 63 -6.27 13.29 9.31
N HIS A 64 -6.34 12.25 8.47
CA HIS A 64 -6.83 10.92 8.87
C HIS A 64 -5.70 9.97 9.30
N LYS A 65 -4.43 10.30 9.04
CA LYS A 65 -3.27 9.47 9.38
C LYS A 65 -3.17 9.12 10.87
N PRO A 66 -3.39 10.04 11.83
CA PRO A 66 -3.36 9.70 13.25
C PRO A 66 -4.40 8.65 13.63
N MET A 67 -5.63 8.81 13.14
CA MET A 67 -6.71 7.85 13.37
C MET A 67 -6.37 6.47 12.79
N TYR A 68 -5.77 6.44 11.59
CA TYR A 68 -5.35 5.18 10.96
C TYR A 68 -4.26 4.49 11.78
N ALA A 69 -3.27 5.24 12.27
CA ALA A 69 -2.19 4.71 13.09
C ALA A 69 -2.67 4.13 14.43
N GLU A 70 -3.77 4.65 14.99
CA GLU A 70 -4.39 4.13 16.22
C GLU A 70 -5.28 2.91 15.97
N GLN A 71 -6.01 2.87 14.86
CA GLN A 71 -7.05 1.87 14.59
C GLN A 71 -6.56 0.65 13.80
N MET A 72 -5.44 0.78 13.09
CA MET A 72 -4.91 -0.28 12.24
C MET A 72 -3.90 -1.15 12.98
N GLN A 73 -4.16 -2.45 13.01
CA GLN A 73 -3.20 -3.42 13.49
C GLN A 73 -2.23 -3.76 12.37
N PHE A 74 -0.94 -3.49 12.57
CA PHE A 74 0.07 -3.77 11.57
C PHE A 74 0.37 -5.26 11.40
N ILE A 75 0.32 -5.74 10.15
CA ILE A 75 0.62 -7.13 9.79
C ILE A 75 2.05 -7.26 9.25
N GLY A 76 2.47 -6.35 8.38
CA GLY A 76 3.79 -6.39 7.78
C GLY A 76 3.92 -5.48 6.57
N TYR A 77 5.14 -5.35 6.07
CA TYR A 77 5.40 -4.61 4.84
C TYR A 77 6.43 -5.34 3.97
N VAL A 78 6.40 -5.06 2.67
CA VAL A 78 7.48 -5.38 1.74
C VAL A 78 7.92 -4.12 1.02
N SER A 79 9.11 -4.16 0.45
CA SER A 79 9.68 -3.03 -0.29
C SER A 79 10.01 -3.46 -1.71
N GLY A 80 9.92 -2.53 -2.64
CA GLY A 80 10.45 -2.67 -4.00
C GLY A 80 11.17 -1.39 -4.42
N LYS A 81 11.76 -1.39 -5.62
CA LYS A 81 12.31 -0.17 -6.21
C LYS A 81 11.66 0.16 -7.55
N VAL A 82 11.22 1.39 -7.71
CA VAL A 82 10.79 1.94 -9.01
C VAL A 82 11.74 3.08 -9.37
N ASP A 83 12.33 3.02 -10.57
CA ASP A 83 13.38 3.95 -11.03
C ASP A 83 14.55 4.13 -10.04
N GLY A 84 14.91 3.06 -9.32
CA GLY A 84 15.96 3.10 -8.30
C GLY A 84 15.55 3.74 -6.97
N GLN A 85 14.34 4.29 -6.86
CA GLN A 85 13.77 4.82 -5.62
C GLN A 85 12.97 3.76 -4.89
N ALA A 86 13.08 3.71 -3.57
CA ALA A 86 12.37 2.73 -2.75
C ALA A 86 10.90 3.11 -2.57
N PHE A 87 10.03 2.13 -2.65
CA PHE A 87 8.64 2.23 -2.19
C PHE A 87 8.33 1.07 -1.26
N HIS A 88 7.24 1.20 -0.50
CA HIS A 88 6.77 0.13 0.38
C HIS A 88 5.32 -0.24 0.07
N ALA A 89 4.98 -1.50 0.27
CA ALA A 89 3.60 -1.96 0.36
C ALA A 89 3.38 -2.50 1.76
N ALA A 90 2.29 -2.10 2.40
CA ALA A 90 2.00 -2.44 3.79
C ALA A 90 0.62 -3.10 3.90
N ALA A 91 0.54 -4.10 4.76
CA ALA A 91 -0.70 -4.75 5.15
C ALA A 91 -1.02 -4.44 6.61
N TYR A 92 -2.27 -4.11 6.84
CA TYR A 92 -2.85 -3.91 8.16
C TYR A 92 -4.08 -4.79 8.33
N ASP A 93 -4.60 -4.86 9.55
CA ASP A 93 -5.88 -5.43 9.88
C ASP A 93 -6.74 -4.37 10.59
N HIS A 94 -8.05 -4.43 10.34
CA HIS A 94 -9.00 -3.46 10.85
C HIS A 94 -10.38 -4.10 10.99
N GLU A 95 -11.11 -3.78 12.06
CA GLU A 95 -12.39 -4.42 12.39
C GLU A 95 -13.42 -4.37 11.25
N LYS A 96 -13.54 -3.21 10.58
CA LYS A 96 -14.47 -3.02 9.45
C LYS A 96 -13.93 -3.53 8.11
N PHE A 97 -12.62 -3.65 8.00
CA PHE A 97 -11.92 -3.92 6.75
C PHE A 97 -10.85 -4.96 7.06
N PRO A 98 -11.25 -6.24 7.17
CA PRO A 98 -10.37 -7.28 7.66
C PRO A 98 -9.27 -7.60 6.65
N TYR A 99 -8.09 -7.87 7.19
CA TYR A 99 -6.93 -8.31 6.43
C TYR A 99 -7.22 -9.58 5.61
N ASN A 100 -6.84 -9.55 4.33
CA ASN A 100 -6.90 -10.71 3.45
C ASN A 100 -5.50 -11.28 3.18
N ALA A 101 -5.20 -12.41 3.81
CA ALA A 101 -3.89 -13.05 3.69
C ALA A 101 -3.54 -13.56 2.28
N ALA A 102 -4.54 -14.06 1.54
CA ALA A 102 -4.33 -14.54 0.18
C ALA A 102 -3.98 -13.38 -0.74
N ARG A 103 -4.76 -12.29 -0.69
CA ARG A 103 -4.49 -11.09 -1.49
C ARG A 103 -3.13 -10.47 -1.15
N TRP A 104 -2.79 -10.41 0.14
CA TRP A 104 -1.47 -9.92 0.55
C TRP A 104 -0.33 -10.78 -0.01
N GLN A 105 -0.50 -12.10 -0.05
CA GLN A 105 0.51 -12.98 -0.63
C GLN A 105 0.69 -12.72 -2.13
N GLU A 106 -0.39 -12.45 -2.87
CA GLU A 106 -0.32 -12.09 -4.30
C GLU A 106 0.43 -10.77 -4.52
N TRP A 107 0.18 -9.76 -3.70
CA TRP A 107 0.93 -8.49 -3.73
C TRP A 107 2.43 -8.73 -3.51
N LYS A 108 2.80 -9.47 -2.46
CA LYS A 108 4.20 -9.79 -2.17
C LYS A 108 4.87 -10.51 -3.34
N ASN A 109 4.20 -11.51 -3.92
CA ASN A 109 4.72 -12.28 -5.04
C ASN A 109 4.93 -11.37 -6.27
N HIS A 110 3.96 -10.51 -6.58
CA HIS A 110 4.07 -9.60 -7.70
C HIS A 110 5.19 -8.58 -7.51
N ILE A 111 5.29 -7.96 -6.33
CA ILE A 111 6.33 -6.97 -6.03
C ILE A 111 7.71 -7.60 -6.13
N ALA A 112 7.92 -8.76 -5.49
CA ALA A 112 9.22 -9.45 -5.51
C ALA A 112 9.63 -9.93 -6.92
N ALA A 113 8.67 -10.17 -7.82
CA ALA A 113 8.96 -10.57 -9.20
C ALA A 113 9.22 -9.38 -10.13
N THR A 114 8.82 -8.17 -9.75
CA THR A 114 8.78 -7.00 -10.66
C THR A 114 9.74 -5.89 -10.26
N TYR A 115 10.04 -5.73 -8.96
CA TYR A 115 10.74 -4.58 -8.37
C TYR A 115 11.85 -5.00 -7.41
#